data_AF-A0A1Z8UTG1-F1
#
_entry.id   AF-A0A1Z8UTG1-F1
#
_cell.length_a   1.000
_cell.length_b   1.000
_cell.length_c   1.000
_cell.angle_alpha   90.00
_cell.angle_beta   90.00
_cell.angle_gamma   90.00
#
_symmetry.space_group_name_H-M   'P 1'
#
loop_
_entity.id
_entity.type
_entity.pdbx_description
1 polymer ?
#
loop_
_entity_poly.entity_id
_entity_poly.type
_entity_poly.pdbx_seq_one_letter_code
_entity_poly.pdbx_strand_id
1 'polypeptide(L)'
;MSLASKIMKLETSLTSDDFHPETGTILISSNGGVETIESWEHPTVTQPSQSAIDGISDATITAEQNIAELRAERNKKLAETDWTQSRDVTLTNDAAWQTYRQALRDITDTYSDLDSVVWPTKPE
;
A
#
# COMPACT_ATOMS: atom_id res chain seq x y z
N MET A 1 -1.90 -7.77 -12.52
CA MET A 1 -0.74 -7.23 -11.78
C MET A 1 0.54 -7.70 -12.47
N SER A 2 1.65 -6.97 -12.37
CA SER A 2 2.90 -7.37 -13.04
C SER A 2 3.67 -8.44 -12.26
N LEU A 3 4.45 -9.24 -12.98
CA LEU A 3 5.42 -10.22 -12.52
C LEU A 3 6.48 -9.57 -11.63
N ALA A 4 6.92 -8.35 -11.96
CA ALA A 4 7.83 -7.57 -11.13
C ALA A 4 7.26 -7.35 -9.71
N SER A 5 5.99 -6.97 -9.60
CA SER A 5 5.35 -6.78 -8.28
C SER A 5 5.27 -8.08 -7.47
N LYS A 6 5.05 -9.23 -8.13
CA LYS A 6 5.05 -10.54 -7.46
C LYS A 6 6.43 -10.92 -6.94
N ILE A 7 7.47 -10.68 -7.74
CA ILE A 7 8.86 -10.98 -7.36
C ILE A 7 9.30 -10.07 -6.21
N MET A 8 9.03 -8.76 -6.28
CA MET A 8 9.32 -7.83 -5.18
C MET A 8 8.58 -8.17 -3.87
N LYS A 9 7.42 -8.83 -3.97
CA LYS A 9 6.68 -9.30 -2.79
C LYS A 9 7.37 -10.47 -2.09
N LEU A 10 8.03 -11.35 -2.85
CA LEU A 10 8.81 -12.46 -2.32
C LEU A 10 10.18 -12.01 -1.81
N GLU A 11 10.82 -11.10 -2.55
CA GLU A 11 12.18 -10.62 -2.30
C GLU A 11 12.17 -9.12 -2.01
N THR A 12 11.91 -8.74 -0.76
CA THR A 12 11.71 -7.34 -0.36
C THR A 12 12.97 -6.48 -0.45
N SER A 13 14.14 -7.07 -0.69
CA SER A 13 15.37 -6.34 -0.99
C SER A 13 15.42 -5.81 -2.42
N LEU A 14 14.63 -6.39 -3.33
CA LEU A 14 14.52 -5.91 -4.70
C LEU A 14 13.65 -4.66 -4.75
N THR A 15 14.01 -3.77 -5.66
CA THR A 15 13.36 -2.49 -5.90
C THR A 15 12.91 -2.41 -7.35
N SER A 16 12.10 -1.40 -7.68
CA SER A 16 11.70 -1.17 -9.07
C SER A 16 12.88 -0.94 -10.01
N ASP A 17 14.01 -0.45 -9.50
CA ASP A 17 15.22 -0.18 -10.28
C ASP A 17 15.89 -1.48 -10.77
N ASP A 18 15.76 -2.58 -10.01
CA ASP A 18 16.30 -3.89 -10.39
C ASP A 18 15.62 -4.48 -11.63
N PHE A 19 14.40 -4.03 -11.93
CA PHE A 19 13.60 -4.44 -13.09
C PHE A 19 13.63 -3.42 -14.23
N HIS A 20 14.49 -2.40 -14.17
CA HIS A 20 14.58 -1.40 -15.24
C HIS A 20 15.09 -2.05 -16.55
N PRO A 21 14.45 -1.81 -17.71
CA PRO A 21 14.72 -2.55 -18.94
C PRO A 21 16.14 -2.33 -19.51
N GLU A 22 16.76 -1.19 -19.22
CA GLU A 22 18.09 -0.85 -19.76
C GLU A 22 19.22 -0.92 -18.72
N THR A 23 18.89 -0.89 -17.43
CA THR A 23 19.87 -0.72 -16.34
C THR A 23 19.65 -1.66 -15.16
N GLY A 24 18.54 -2.40 -15.16
CA GLY A 24 18.22 -3.38 -14.15
C GLY A 24 19.04 -4.64 -14.30
N THR A 25 19.08 -5.43 -13.24
CA THR A 25 19.75 -6.74 -13.22
C THR A 25 18.79 -7.89 -13.54
N ILE A 26 17.49 -7.61 -13.58
CA ILE A 26 16.43 -8.58 -13.88
C ILE A 26 15.62 -8.05 -15.06
N LEU A 27 15.56 -8.82 -16.14
CA LEU A 27 14.84 -8.45 -17.35
C LEU A 27 13.54 -9.24 -17.45
N ILE A 28 12.43 -8.53 -17.63
CA ILE A 28 11.10 -9.11 -17.85
C ILE A 28 10.60 -8.63 -19.21
N SER A 29 10.19 -9.58 -20.04
CA SER A 29 9.51 -9.30 -21.31
C SER A 29 8.02 -9.57 -21.18
N SER A 30 7.21 -8.80 -21.92
CA SER A 30 5.77 -8.98 -22.00
C SER A 30 5.37 -9.30 -23.44
N ASN A 31 4.72 -10.44 -23.66
CA ASN A 31 4.21 -10.84 -24.97
C ASN A 31 2.73 -11.21 -24.85
N GLY A 32 1.86 -10.45 -25.52
CA GLY A 32 0.42 -10.68 -25.47
C GLY A 32 -0.19 -10.58 -24.06
N GLY A 33 0.44 -9.81 -23.16
CA GLY A 33 0.02 -9.67 -21.76
C GLY A 33 0.56 -10.77 -20.82
N VAL A 34 1.32 -11.73 -21.33
CA VAL A 34 2.04 -12.70 -20.52
C VAL A 34 3.44 -12.16 -20.26
N GLU A 35 3.80 -11.98 -18.98
CA GLU A 35 5.12 -11.56 -18.57
C GLU A 35 6.01 -12.77 -18.25
N THR A 36 7.26 -12.73 -18.70
CA THR A 36 8.25 -13.80 -18.49
C THR A 36 9.60 -13.22 -18.09
N ILE A 37 10.30 -13.88 -17.16
CA ILE A 37 11.68 -13.54 -16.80
C ILE A 37 12.59 -13.97 -17.97
N GLU A 38 13.23 -12.99 -18.59
CA GLU A 38 14.17 -13.19 -19.70
C GLU A 38 15.61 -13.37 -19.20
N SER A 39 16.00 -12.60 -18.18
CA SER A 39 17.32 -12.69 -17.56
C SER A 39 17.27 -12.40 -16.06
N TRP A 40 18.19 -13.03 -15.32
CA TRP A 40 18.39 -12.83 -13.88
C TRP A 40 19.88 -12.74 -13.56
N GLU A 41 20.40 -11.53 -13.41
CA GLU A 41 21.81 -11.22 -13.14
C GLU A 41 22.00 -10.49 -11.81
N HIS A 42 21.05 -10.64 -10.87
CA HIS A 42 21.14 -9.97 -9.56
C HIS A 42 22.25 -10.59 -8.70
N PRO A 43 23.17 -9.78 -8.09
CA PRO A 43 24.40 -10.29 -7.48
C PRO A 43 24.19 -11.11 -6.19
N THR A 44 23.11 -10.87 -5.46
CA THR A 44 22.89 -11.43 -4.11
C THR A 44 21.53 -12.09 -3.90
N VAL A 45 20.60 -11.93 -4.84
CA VAL A 45 19.23 -12.44 -4.72
C VAL A 45 19.09 -13.53 -5.75
N THR A 46 18.70 -14.71 -5.31
CA THR A 46 18.44 -15.84 -6.20
C THR A 46 17.04 -15.76 -6.76
N GLN A 47 16.86 -16.12 -8.04
CA GLN A 47 15.55 -16.16 -8.67
C GLN A 47 14.57 -17.04 -7.87
N PRO A 48 13.40 -16.51 -7.46
CA PRO A 48 12.37 -17.29 -6.81
C PRO A 48 11.82 -18.39 -7.73
N SER A 49 11.39 -19.50 -7.15
CA SER A 49 10.76 -20.57 -7.93
C SER A 49 9.43 -20.13 -8.56
N GLN A 50 9.09 -20.65 -9.74
CA GLN A 50 7.83 -20.33 -10.41
C GLN A 50 6.61 -20.61 -9.52
N SER A 51 6.63 -21.71 -8.77
CA SER A 51 5.55 -22.04 -7.83
C SER A 51 5.40 -21.01 -6.70
N ALA A 52 6.50 -20.39 -6.26
CA ALA A 52 6.44 -19.33 -5.25
C ALA A 52 5.83 -18.05 -5.86
N ILE A 53 6.21 -17.71 -7.09
CA ILE A 53 5.68 -16.56 -7.82
C ILE A 53 4.18 -16.73 -8.08
N ASP A 54 3.76 -17.91 -8.55
CA ASP A 54 2.35 -18.22 -8.83
C ASP A 54 1.50 -18.27 -7.54
N GLY A 55 2.13 -18.62 -6.41
CA GLY A 55 1.50 -18.56 -5.09
C GLY A 55 1.15 -17.14 -4.65
N ILE A 56 1.79 -16.11 -5.23
CA ILE A 56 1.41 -14.71 -5.02
C ILE A 56 0.27 -14.36 -5.97
N SER A 57 -0.94 -14.45 -5.43
CA SER A 57 -2.14 -14.07 -6.16
C SER A 57 -2.24 -12.56 -6.36
N ASP A 58 -2.77 -12.15 -7.52
CA ASP A 58 -3.07 -10.74 -7.81
C ASP A 58 -3.99 -10.14 -6.72
N ALA A 59 -4.93 -10.93 -6.20
CA ALA A 59 -5.84 -10.52 -5.14
C ALA A 59 -5.12 -10.13 -3.84
N THR A 60 -4.05 -10.84 -3.47
CA THR A 60 -3.26 -10.52 -2.27
C THR A 60 -2.55 -9.18 -2.41
N ILE A 61 -1.95 -8.92 -3.58
CA ILE A 61 -1.22 -7.67 -3.80
C ILE A 61 -2.21 -6.50 -3.86
N THR A 62 -3.34 -6.65 -4.55
CA THR A 62 -4.38 -5.62 -4.60
C THR A 62 -4.95 -5.32 -3.21
N ALA A 63 -5.22 -6.34 -2.38
CA ALA A 63 -5.71 -6.12 -1.02
C ALA A 63 -4.73 -5.30 -0.16
N GLU A 64 -3.43 -5.54 -0.30
CA GLU A 64 -2.40 -4.78 0.40
C GLU A 64 -2.25 -3.33 -0.10
N GLN A 65 -2.40 -3.12 -1.41
CA GLN A 65 -2.42 -1.78 -1.99
C GLN A 65 -3.65 -1.00 -1.48
N ASN A 66 -4.83 -1.60 -1.55
CA ASN A 66 -6.07 -0.96 -1.13
C ASN A 66 -6.02 -0.57 0.36
N ILE A 67 -5.51 -1.45 1.24
CA ILE A 67 -5.39 -1.11 2.67
C ILE A 67 -4.29 -0.06 2.92
N ALA A 68 -3.22 -0.05 2.12
CA ALA A 68 -2.17 0.97 2.22
C ALA A 68 -2.71 2.36 1.85
N GLU A 69 -3.47 2.45 0.76
CA GLU A 69 -4.13 3.69 0.32
C GLU A 69 -5.16 4.17 1.34
N LEU A 70 -5.99 3.26 1.86
CA LEU A 70 -6.94 3.57 2.94
C LEU A 70 -6.24 4.15 4.18
N ARG A 71 -5.12 3.54 4.59
CA ARG A 71 -4.30 4.03 5.71
C ARG A 71 -3.70 5.41 5.41
N ALA A 72 -3.27 5.66 4.17
CA ALA A 72 -2.72 6.95 3.76
C ALA A 72 -3.78 8.06 3.86
N GLU A 73 -4.98 7.84 3.33
CA GLU A 73 -6.06 8.83 3.40
C GLU A 73 -6.54 9.06 4.84
N ARG A 74 -6.63 8.00 5.65
CA ARG A 74 -6.90 8.11 7.10
C ARG A 74 -5.85 8.98 7.79
N ASN A 75 -4.57 8.72 7.53
CA ASN A 75 -3.47 9.46 8.14
C ASN A 75 -3.51 10.94 7.74
N LYS A 76 -3.85 11.25 6.48
CA LYS A 76 -4.05 12.61 6.00
C LYS A 76 -5.16 13.32 6.79
N LYS A 77 -6.34 12.70 6.95
CA LYS A 77 -7.46 13.29 7.73
C LYS A 77 -7.12 13.48 9.22
N LEU A 78 -6.32 12.56 9.80
CA LEU A 78 -5.79 12.74 11.14
C LEU A 78 -4.80 13.92 11.20
N ALA A 79 -3.90 14.06 10.23
CA ALA A 79 -2.97 15.19 10.19
C ALA A 79 -3.72 16.54 10.05
N GLU A 80 -4.74 16.61 9.19
CA GLU A 80 -5.57 17.82 8.99
C GLU A 80 -6.31 18.28 10.26
N THR A 81 -6.53 17.37 11.22
CA THR A 81 -7.26 17.64 12.46
C THR A 81 -6.36 17.60 13.68
N ASP A 82 -5.04 17.53 13.51
CA ASP A 82 -4.10 17.36 14.61
C ASP A 82 -4.06 18.57 15.55
N TRP A 83 -4.23 19.78 14.99
CA TRP A 83 -4.30 21.02 15.75
C TRP A 83 -5.37 21.01 16.85
N THR A 84 -6.44 20.23 16.68
CA THR A 84 -7.53 20.10 17.66
C THR A 84 -7.10 19.39 18.94
N GLN A 85 -5.99 18.64 18.90
CA GLN A 85 -5.48 17.85 20.02
C GLN A 85 -4.41 18.60 20.83
N SER A 86 -4.06 19.82 20.42
CA SER A 86 -3.10 20.64 21.14
C SER A 86 -3.71 21.16 22.44
N ARG A 87 -2.98 20.98 23.55
CA ARG A 87 -3.40 21.46 24.89
C ARG A 87 -3.56 22.97 24.97
N ASP A 88 -2.94 23.71 24.05
CA ASP A 88 -2.98 25.17 24.00
C ASP A 88 -4.24 25.70 23.31
N VAL A 89 -5.02 24.84 22.65
CA VAL A 89 -6.26 25.22 21.97
C VAL A 89 -7.45 24.95 22.89
N THR A 90 -8.28 25.98 23.10
CA THR A 90 -9.55 25.82 23.82
C THR A 90 -10.67 25.61 22.81
N LEU A 91 -11.13 24.37 22.67
CA LEU A 91 -12.27 24.01 21.82
C LEU A 91 -13.55 23.89 22.65
N THR A 92 -14.66 24.43 22.15
CA THR A 92 -15.98 24.25 22.78
C THR A 92 -16.57 22.87 22.53
N ASN A 93 -16.05 22.13 21.54
CA ASN A 93 -16.54 20.83 21.09
C ASN A 93 -15.44 19.74 21.08
N ASP A 94 -14.48 19.79 22.01
CA ASP A 94 -13.35 18.85 22.10
C ASP A 94 -13.78 17.37 22.01
N ALA A 95 -14.85 16.99 22.71
CA ALA A 95 -15.39 15.62 22.69
C ALA A 95 -15.83 15.15 21.28
N ALA A 96 -16.34 16.07 20.44
CA ALA A 96 -16.71 15.76 19.07
C ALA A 96 -15.48 15.49 18.20
N TRP A 97 -14.40 16.25 18.40
CA TRP A 97 -13.12 16.01 17.72
C TRP A 97 -12.44 14.71 18.14
N GLN A 98 -12.48 14.39 19.43
CA GLN A 98 -12.00 13.09 19.94
C GLN A 98 -12.77 11.94 19.28
N THR A 99 -14.10 12.03 19.24
CA THR A 99 -14.96 11.02 18.61
C THR A 99 -14.67 10.87 17.11
N TYR A 100 -14.55 11.99 16.38
CA TYR A 100 -14.21 11.99 14.96
C TYR A 100 -12.85 11.33 14.70
N ARG A 101 -11.81 11.68 15.46
CA ARG A 101 -10.47 11.12 15.30
C ARG A 101 -10.39 9.66 15.68
N GLN A 102 -11.19 9.22 16.67
CA GLN A 102 -11.30 7.80 16.99
C GLN A 102 -11.97 7.04 15.85
N ALA A 103 -13.10 7.53 15.33
CA ALA A 103 -13.76 6.94 14.19
C ALA A 103 -12.84 6.84 12.96
N LEU A 104 -11.97 7.83 12.70
CA LEU A 104 -10.95 7.72 11.67
C LEU A 104 -9.98 6.56 11.92
N ARG A 105 -9.52 6.36 13.15
CA ARG A 105 -8.59 5.27 13.50
C ARG A 105 -9.23 3.90 13.30
N ASP A 106 -10.51 3.78 13.64
CA ASP A 106 -11.28 2.53 13.60
C ASP A 106 -11.68 2.12 12.17
N ILE A 107 -11.52 3.00 11.16
CA ILE A 107 -11.88 2.70 9.77
C ILE A 107 -11.22 1.42 9.25
N THR A 108 -9.96 1.17 9.62
CA THR A 108 -9.23 -0.02 9.13
C THR A 108 -9.66 -1.33 9.81
N ASP A 109 -10.53 -1.26 10.82
CA ASP A 109 -11.11 -2.45 11.44
C ASP A 109 -12.34 -2.96 10.65
N THR A 110 -12.97 -2.08 9.86
CA THR A 110 -14.19 -2.37 9.10
C THR A 110 -13.96 -2.36 7.60
N TYR A 111 -13.09 -1.50 7.09
CA TYR A 111 -12.84 -1.31 5.67
C TYR A 111 -11.42 -1.73 5.30
N SER A 112 -11.29 -2.32 4.11
CA SER A 112 -10.02 -2.69 3.49
C SER A 112 -9.75 -1.96 2.17
N ASP A 113 -10.69 -1.09 1.75
CA ASP A 113 -10.68 -0.43 0.46
C ASP A 113 -11.23 1.00 0.56
N LEU A 114 -10.59 1.91 -0.15
CA LEU A 114 -10.89 3.33 -0.23
C LEU A 114 -12.19 3.62 -1.01
N ASP A 115 -12.57 2.76 -1.94
CA ASP A 115 -13.81 2.95 -2.73
C ASP A 115 -15.08 2.66 -1.91
N SER A 116 -14.96 1.84 -0.87
CA SER A 116 -16.09 1.40 -0.04
C SER A 116 -16.24 2.19 1.26
N VAL A 117 -15.23 2.94 1.65
CA VAL A 117 -15.16 3.56 2.98
C VAL A 117 -16.16 4.71 3.12
N VAL A 118 -16.87 4.72 4.25
CA VAL A 118 -17.69 5.85 4.67
C VAL A 118 -16.95 6.61 5.76
N TRP A 119 -16.49 7.81 5.44
CA TRP A 119 -15.76 8.66 6.39
C TRP A 119 -16.69 9.36 7.38
N PRO A 120 -16.30 9.50 8.66
CA PRO A 120 -17.07 10.28 9.64
C PRO A 120 -17.17 11.74 9.20
N THR A 121 -18.27 12.40 9.54
CA THR A 121 -18.45 13.83 9.28
C THR A 121 -17.60 14.66 10.25
N LYS A 122 -16.88 15.64 9.71
CA LYS A 122 -16.04 16.55 10.49
C LYS A 122 -16.91 17.44 11.41
N PRO A 123 -16.55 17.61 12.70
CA PRO A 123 -17.22 18.56 13.59
C PRO A 123 -17.03 20.02 13.14
N GLU A 124 -17.99 20.88 13.51
CA GLU A 124 -17.93 22.35 13.30
C GLU A 124 -17.16 23.09 14.39
#